data_AF-A0A4Y3W9E3-F1
#
_entry.id   AF-A0A4Y3W9E3-F1
#
_cell.length_a   1.000
_cell.length_b   1.000
_cell.length_c   1.000
_cell.angle_alpha   90.00
_cell.angle_beta   90.00
_cell.angle_gamma   90.00
#
_symmetry.space_group_name_H-M   'P 1'
#
loop_
_entity.id
_entity.type
_entity.pdbx_description
1 polymer ?
#
loop_
_entity_poly.entity_id
_entity_poly.type
_entity_poly.pdbx_seq_one_letter_code
_entity_poly.pdbx_strand_id
1 'polypeptide(L)'
;MGLVLDTVGKWIAAYLQKEIPGYRPFTPSDPEHLRDLIEEGDVLLVEGNSRISGIIKYLTQSTWSHSALYVGPIDGASEADGEPHVLIEANVGEGVVSAPLSKYFPYHSRVCRPVGLSHEDRVTVCRYAINRIGFGYDTKNIIDLMRYLVPLPFPQRWRRRMIAFGSGDPTKMIC
;
A
#
# COMPACT_ATOMS: atom_id res chain seq x y z
N MET A 1 15.65 16.59 -20.17
CA MET A 1 16.21 15.74 -19.09
C MET A 1 15.10 14.95 -18.38
N GLY A 2 14.18 14.30 -19.12
CA GLY A 2 12.97 13.69 -18.53
C GLY A 2 12.76 12.21 -18.84
N LEU A 3 13.37 11.69 -19.90
CA LEU A 3 13.20 10.28 -20.29
C LEU A 3 14.07 9.32 -19.45
N VAL A 4 15.33 9.68 -19.18
CA VAL A 4 16.29 8.77 -18.50
C VAL A 4 15.91 8.55 -17.03
N LEU A 5 15.33 9.56 -16.37
CA LEU A 5 14.81 9.47 -14.99
C LEU A 5 13.60 8.53 -14.91
N ASP A 6 12.76 8.51 -15.95
CA ASP A 6 11.57 7.65 -16.00
C ASP A 6 11.94 6.18 -16.23
N THR A 7 12.92 5.88 -17.09
CA THR A 7 13.37 4.51 -17.32
C THR A 7 14.09 3.92 -16.11
N VAL A 8 14.98 4.70 -15.48
CA VAL A 8 15.67 4.26 -14.26
C VAL A 8 14.67 4.08 -13.11
N GLY A 9 13.69 4.97 -12.98
CA GLY A 9 12.61 4.85 -12.00
C GLY A 9 11.78 3.57 -12.18
N LYS A 10 11.44 3.22 -13.41
CA LYS A 10 10.72 1.97 -13.74
C LYS A 10 11.53 0.71 -13.40
N TRP A 11 12.83 0.70 -13.70
CA TRP A 11 13.72 -0.41 -13.34
C TRP A 11 13.86 -0.58 -11.83
N ILE A 12 13.98 0.52 -11.09
CA ILE A 12 14.06 0.50 -9.63
C ILE A 12 12.72 0.03 -9.03
N ALA A 13 11.59 0.51 -9.54
CA ALA A 13 10.26 0.06 -9.13
C ALA A 13 10.11 -1.46 -9.33
N ALA A 14 10.44 -1.97 -10.52
CA ALA A 14 10.39 -3.40 -10.82
C ALA A 14 11.32 -4.23 -9.91
N TYR A 15 12.51 -3.72 -9.60
CA TYR A 15 13.44 -4.37 -8.67
C TYR A 15 12.90 -4.40 -7.23
N LEU A 16 12.24 -3.32 -6.78
CA LEU A 16 11.71 -3.16 -5.43
C LEU A 16 10.42 -3.95 -5.19
N GLN A 17 9.58 -4.08 -6.22
CA GLN A 17 8.35 -4.89 -6.19
C GLN A 17 8.64 -6.39 -6.13
N LYS A 18 9.81 -6.83 -6.57
CA LYS A 18 10.16 -8.26 -6.60
C LYS A 18 10.06 -8.88 -5.20
N GLU A 19 9.28 -9.96 -5.11
CA GLU A 19 9.13 -10.76 -3.90
C GLU A 19 10.46 -11.40 -3.46
N ILE A 20 10.69 -11.44 -2.15
CA ILE A 20 11.83 -12.13 -1.57
C ILE A 20 11.47 -13.62 -1.46
N PRO A 21 12.18 -14.53 -2.14
CA PRO A 21 11.87 -15.96 -2.10
C PRO A 21 12.04 -16.52 -0.68
N GLY A 22 11.08 -17.35 -0.26
CA GLY A 22 11.13 -18.07 1.01
C GLY A 22 10.27 -17.50 2.16
N TYR A 23 9.56 -16.38 1.94
CA TYR A 23 8.59 -15.89 2.92
C TYR A 23 7.30 -16.72 2.86
N ARG A 24 6.98 -17.42 3.95
CA ARG A 24 5.67 -18.03 4.18
C ARG A 24 5.04 -17.34 5.40
N PRO A 25 3.85 -16.73 5.27
CA PRO A 25 3.17 -16.18 6.42
C PRO A 25 2.92 -17.28 7.45
N PHE A 26 3.22 -17.00 8.72
CA PHE A 26 3.12 -17.96 9.81
C PHE A 26 1.65 -18.33 10.14
N THR A 27 0.70 -17.50 9.70
CA THR A 27 -0.75 -17.69 9.86
C THR A 27 -1.48 -17.00 8.72
N PRO A 28 -2.08 -17.74 7.77
CA PRO A 28 -3.00 -17.14 6.79
C PRO A 28 -4.25 -16.65 7.52
N SER A 29 -4.73 -15.47 7.14
CA SER A 29 -6.03 -14.96 7.59
C SER A 29 -7.14 -15.82 6.98
N ASP A 30 -8.18 -16.16 7.73
CA ASP A 30 -9.35 -16.87 7.21
C ASP A 30 -10.07 -15.97 6.19
N PRO A 31 -10.08 -16.34 4.88
CA PRO A 31 -10.63 -15.50 3.82
C PRO A 31 -12.13 -15.24 3.95
N GLU A 32 -12.89 -16.22 4.42
CA GLU A 32 -14.34 -16.11 4.58
C GLU A 32 -14.65 -15.19 5.76
N HIS A 33 -13.95 -15.39 6.88
CA HIS A 33 -14.11 -14.53 8.04
C HIS A 33 -13.71 -13.07 7.76
N LEU A 34 -12.66 -12.86 6.96
CA LEU A 34 -12.25 -11.51 6.55
C LEU A 34 -13.31 -10.84 5.69
N ARG A 35 -13.91 -11.56 4.74
CA ARG A 35 -14.98 -11.06 3.87
C ARG A 35 -16.21 -10.63 4.67
N ASP A 36 -16.58 -11.41 5.67
CA ASP A 36 -17.77 -11.14 6.48
C ASP A 36 -17.57 -9.99 7.48
N LEU A 37 -16.33 -9.75 7.92
CA LEU A 37 -16.03 -8.78 8.97
C LEU A 37 -15.68 -7.38 8.45
N ILE A 38 -15.10 -7.29 7.25
CA ILE A 38 -14.60 -6.01 6.71
C ILE A 38 -15.75 -5.10 6.26
N GLU A 39 -15.63 -3.81 6.55
CA GLU A 39 -16.63 -2.81 6.19
C GLU A 39 -16.03 -1.60 5.47
N GLU A 40 -16.84 -0.85 4.73
CA GLU A 40 -16.42 0.37 4.00
C GLU A 40 -15.72 1.38 4.93
N GLY A 41 -14.54 1.86 4.54
CA GLY A 41 -13.72 2.75 5.35
C GLY A 41 -12.76 2.03 6.32
N ASP A 42 -12.82 0.70 6.43
CA ASP A 42 -11.78 -0.06 7.12
C ASP A 42 -10.46 -0.01 6.35
N VAL A 43 -9.35 -0.01 7.08
CA VAL A 43 -8.00 -0.09 6.51
C VAL A 43 -7.45 -1.49 6.72
N LEU A 44 -7.10 -2.15 5.63
CA LEU A 44 -6.40 -3.44 5.63
C LEU A 44 -4.90 -3.18 5.69
N LEU A 45 -4.27 -3.57 6.79
CA LEU A 45 -2.81 -3.61 6.90
C LEU A 45 -2.30 -4.96 6.44
N VAL A 46 -1.25 -4.94 5.61
CA VAL A 46 -0.70 -6.15 5.00
C VAL A 46 0.79 -6.25 5.28
N GLU A 47 1.20 -7.44 5.69
CA GLU A 47 2.60 -7.82 5.74
C GLU A 47 3.08 -8.26 4.35
N GLY A 48 3.57 -7.30 3.56
CA GLY A 48 4.14 -7.59 2.25
C GLY A 48 5.47 -8.33 2.32
N ASN A 49 5.81 -9.05 1.25
CA ASN A 49 7.02 -9.86 1.10
C ASN A 49 7.99 -9.32 0.03
N SER A 50 7.69 -8.14 -0.54
CA SER A 50 8.56 -7.47 -1.52
C SER A 50 9.83 -6.90 -0.87
N ARG A 51 10.82 -6.53 -1.69
CA ARG A 51 12.03 -5.85 -1.18
C ARG A 51 11.73 -4.50 -0.54
N ILE A 52 10.81 -3.72 -1.12
CA ILE A 52 10.36 -2.48 -0.49
C ILE A 52 9.66 -2.76 0.84
N SER A 53 8.88 -3.84 0.93
CA SER A 53 8.26 -4.25 2.19
C SER A 53 9.30 -4.50 3.28
N GLY A 54 10.40 -5.19 2.96
CA GLY A 54 11.51 -5.40 3.90
C GLY A 54 12.12 -4.11 4.42
N ILE A 55 12.30 -3.11 3.54
CA ILE A 55 12.84 -1.79 3.91
C ILE A 55 11.85 -1.04 4.80
N ILE A 56 10.57 -1.02 4.44
CA ILE A 56 9.52 -0.35 5.23
C ILE A 56 9.47 -0.96 6.63
N LYS A 57 9.46 -2.30 6.75
CA LYS A 57 9.47 -2.99 8.05
C LYS A 57 10.70 -2.62 8.87
N TYR A 58 11.87 -2.63 8.24
CA TYR A 58 13.13 -2.25 8.90
C TYR A 58 13.15 -0.79 9.37
N LEU A 59 12.62 0.15 8.58
CA LEU A 59 12.62 1.57 8.94
C LEU A 59 11.60 1.92 10.02
N THR A 60 10.39 1.40 9.88
CA THR A 60 9.26 1.68 10.78
C THR A 60 9.31 0.87 12.06
N GLN A 61 10.07 -0.24 12.06
CA GLN A 61 10.04 -1.26 13.12
C GLN A 61 8.61 -1.82 13.33
N SER A 62 7.85 -1.89 12.24
CA SER A 62 6.51 -2.45 12.16
C SER A 62 6.52 -3.68 11.26
N THR A 63 5.65 -4.65 11.53
CA THR A 63 5.41 -5.78 10.64
C THR A 63 4.64 -5.35 9.38
N TRP A 64 3.81 -4.31 9.50
CA TRP A 64 2.96 -3.80 8.42
C TRP A 64 3.79 -2.97 7.44
N SER A 65 3.75 -3.36 6.17
CA SER A 65 4.52 -2.70 5.12
C SER A 65 3.67 -2.10 4.02
N HIS A 66 2.37 -2.42 4.02
CA HIS A 66 1.42 -1.96 3.03
C HIS A 66 0.07 -1.74 3.69
N SER A 67 -0.73 -0.85 3.11
CA SER A 67 -2.08 -0.55 3.54
C SER A 67 -3.00 -0.40 2.33
N ALA A 68 -4.23 -0.87 2.46
CA ALA A 68 -5.29 -0.68 1.47
C ALA A 68 -6.56 -0.22 2.19
N LEU A 69 -7.31 0.68 1.56
CA LEU A 69 -8.62 1.13 2.04
C LEU A 69 -9.69 0.23 1.44
N TYR A 70 -10.53 -0.37 2.27
CA TYR A 70 -11.72 -1.06 1.79
C TYR A 70 -12.84 -0.06 1.52
N VAL A 71 -13.35 -0.05 0.28
CA VAL A 71 -14.36 0.92 -0.17
C VAL A 71 -15.67 0.25 -0.60
N GLY A 72 -15.78 -1.06 -0.45
CA GLY A 72 -16.86 -1.85 -1.03
C GLY A 72 -16.71 -2.03 -2.55
N PRO A 73 -17.64 -2.75 -3.20
CA PRO A 73 -17.59 -3.00 -4.64
C PRO A 73 -17.51 -1.72 -5.46
N ILE A 74 -16.52 -1.64 -6.36
CA ILE A 74 -16.32 -0.50 -7.26
C ILE A 74 -16.96 -0.83 -8.61
N ASP A 75 -17.92 0.01 -9.04
CA ASP A 75 -18.61 -0.17 -10.31
C ASP A 75 -17.64 -0.17 -11.50
N GLY A 76 -17.75 -1.20 -12.35
CA GLY A 76 -16.94 -1.35 -13.55
C GLY A 76 -15.49 -1.82 -13.31
N ALA A 77 -15.11 -2.17 -12.09
CA ALA A 77 -13.81 -2.74 -11.76
C ALA A 77 -13.97 -4.15 -11.17
N SER A 78 -13.56 -5.16 -11.94
CA SER A 78 -13.56 -6.56 -11.53
C SER A 78 -12.40 -7.30 -12.18
N GLU A 79 -11.98 -8.39 -11.55
CA GLU A 79 -11.06 -9.36 -12.15
C GLU A 79 -11.72 -10.09 -13.33
N ALA A 80 -10.90 -10.80 -14.12
CA ALA A 80 -11.36 -11.53 -15.30
C ALA A 80 -12.34 -12.68 -14.97
N ASP A 81 -12.30 -13.19 -13.74
CA ASP A 81 -13.22 -14.19 -13.21
C ASP A 81 -14.52 -13.58 -12.62
N GLY A 82 -14.62 -12.26 -12.63
CA GLY A 82 -15.77 -11.51 -12.12
C GLY A 82 -15.68 -11.13 -10.65
N GLU A 83 -14.57 -11.38 -9.94
CA GLU A 83 -14.42 -10.90 -8.56
C GLU A 83 -14.38 -9.36 -8.55
N PRO A 84 -15.25 -8.68 -7.79
CA PRO A 84 -15.28 -7.22 -7.76
C PRO A 84 -14.03 -6.67 -7.08
N HIS A 85 -13.54 -5.54 -7.58
CA HIS A 85 -12.53 -4.76 -6.86
C HIS A 85 -13.21 -4.06 -5.69
N VAL A 86 -12.62 -4.19 -4.51
CA VAL A 86 -13.19 -3.67 -3.25
C VAL A 86 -12.17 -2.88 -2.43
N LEU A 87 -10.90 -2.90 -2.85
CA LEU A 87 -9.80 -2.20 -2.20
C LEU A 87 -9.28 -1.07 -3.08
N ILE A 88 -8.76 -0.04 -2.44
CA ILE A 88 -7.94 1.01 -3.07
C ILE A 88 -6.61 1.12 -2.35
N GLU A 89 -5.55 1.20 -3.14
CA GLU A 89 -4.19 1.26 -2.64
C GLU A 89 -3.28 2.05 -3.57
N ALA A 90 -2.16 2.51 -3.03
CA ALA A 90 -1.10 3.15 -3.80
C ALA A 90 0.07 2.17 -3.95
N ASN A 91 0.32 1.73 -5.17
CA ASN A 91 1.41 0.82 -5.52
C ASN A 91 2.53 1.60 -6.22
N VAL A 92 3.77 1.36 -5.77
CA VAL A 92 4.97 1.90 -6.44
C VAL A 92 4.96 1.48 -7.91
N GLY A 93 5.06 2.42 -8.85
CA GLY A 93 5.10 2.13 -10.29
C GLY A 93 3.73 2.08 -10.97
N GLU A 94 2.66 1.76 -10.24
CA GLU A 94 1.29 1.71 -10.77
C GLU A 94 0.48 2.96 -10.39
N GLY A 95 0.80 3.59 -9.27
CA GLY A 95 -0.01 4.70 -8.73
C GLY A 95 -1.14 4.20 -7.85
N VAL A 96 -2.22 4.97 -7.79
CA VAL A 96 -3.43 4.59 -7.06
C VAL A 96 -4.25 3.66 -7.94
N VAL A 97 -4.45 2.44 -7.47
CA VAL A 97 -5.17 1.37 -8.18
C VAL A 97 -6.23 0.74 -7.29
N SER A 98 -7.17 0.05 -7.91
CA SER A 98 -8.11 -0.82 -7.20
C SER A 98 -7.68 -2.27 -7.27
N ALA A 99 -8.10 -3.07 -6.29
CA ALA A 99 -7.77 -4.50 -6.24
C ALA A 99 -8.93 -5.33 -5.64
N PRO A 100 -9.03 -6.63 -5.98
CA PRO A 100 -9.90 -7.56 -5.29
C PRO A 100 -9.38 -7.87 -3.88
N LEU A 101 -10.25 -8.31 -2.98
CA LEU A 101 -9.85 -8.71 -1.62
C LEU A 101 -8.99 -9.99 -1.63
N SER A 102 -9.25 -10.90 -2.57
CA SER A 102 -8.53 -12.17 -2.70
C SER A 102 -7.02 -12.02 -2.90
N LYS A 103 -6.59 -10.90 -3.50
CA LYS A 103 -5.18 -10.52 -3.65
C LYS A 103 -4.41 -10.67 -2.35
N TYR A 104 -5.05 -10.42 -1.20
CA TYR A 104 -4.40 -10.40 0.11
C TYR A 104 -4.65 -11.64 0.98
N PHE A 105 -5.42 -12.63 0.53
CA PHE A 105 -5.62 -13.89 1.28
C PHE A 105 -4.34 -14.66 1.60
N PRO A 106 -3.33 -14.71 0.71
CA PRO A 106 -2.08 -15.39 1.01
C PRO A 106 -1.20 -14.66 2.04
N TYR A 107 -1.56 -13.45 2.47
CA TYR A 107 -0.73 -12.60 3.32
C TYR A 107 -1.24 -12.55 4.75
N HIS A 108 -0.32 -12.25 5.68
CA HIS A 108 -0.74 -11.89 7.03
C HIS A 108 -1.35 -10.48 6.99
N SER A 109 -2.60 -10.37 7.45
CA SER A 109 -3.38 -9.14 7.38
C SER A 109 -4.02 -8.76 8.71
N ARG A 110 -4.28 -7.47 8.89
CA ARG A 110 -5.02 -6.93 10.03
C ARG A 110 -5.99 -5.86 9.56
N VAL A 111 -7.24 -5.95 10.01
CA VAL A 111 -8.26 -4.93 9.77
C VAL A 111 -8.19 -3.87 10.87
N CYS A 112 -8.19 -2.60 10.46
CA CYS A 112 -8.23 -1.43 11.33
C CYS A 112 -9.50 -0.63 11.03
N ARG A 113 -10.43 -0.61 12.00
CA ARG A 113 -11.69 0.12 11.88
C ARG A 113 -11.57 1.55 12.45
N PRO A 114 -11.99 2.59 11.71
CA PRO A 114 -12.02 3.94 12.25
C PRO A 114 -13.05 4.06 13.37
N VAL A 115 -12.72 4.84 14.40
CA VAL A 115 -13.62 5.16 15.53
C VAL A 115 -13.99 6.65 15.45
N GLY A 116 -15.28 6.96 15.59
CA GLY A 116 -15.77 8.35 15.58
C GLY A 116 -16.05 8.95 14.20
N LEU A 117 -15.94 8.15 13.13
CA LEU A 117 -16.37 8.54 11.79
C LEU A 117 -17.87 8.27 11.61
N SER A 118 -18.62 9.27 11.14
CA SER A 118 -20.03 9.06 10.77
C SER A 118 -20.13 8.20 9.50
N HIS A 119 -21.33 7.67 9.23
CA HIS A 119 -21.56 6.93 7.99
C HIS A 119 -21.35 7.81 6.75
N GLU A 120 -21.78 9.08 6.79
CA GLU A 120 -21.61 10.03 5.68
C GLU A 120 -20.11 10.33 5.42
N ASP A 121 -19.33 10.46 6.50
CA ASP A 121 -17.89 10.69 6.38
C ASP A 121 -17.17 9.46 5.79
N ARG A 122 -17.57 8.24 6.18
CA ARG A 122 -17.03 6.98 5.60
C ARG A 122 -17.26 6.94 4.09
N VAL A 123 -18.49 7.21 3.67
CA VAL A 123 -18.87 7.25 2.24
C VAL A 123 -18.08 8.34 1.50
N THR A 124 -17.90 9.50 2.12
CA THR A 124 -17.15 10.61 1.54
C THR A 124 -15.67 10.26 1.34
N VAL A 125 -15.04 9.63 2.33
CA VAL A 125 -13.65 9.15 2.23
C VAL A 125 -13.50 8.07 1.16
N CYS A 126 -14.41 7.09 1.12
CA CYS A 126 -14.38 6.02 0.11
C CYS A 126 -14.51 6.60 -1.31
N ARG A 127 -15.48 7.49 -1.53
CA ARG A 127 -15.65 8.18 -2.83
C ARG A 127 -14.44 9.01 -3.21
N TYR A 128 -13.85 9.72 -2.25
CA TYR A 128 -12.63 10.50 -2.46
C TYR A 128 -11.45 9.63 -2.90
N ALA A 129 -11.33 8.42 -2.34
CA ALA A 129 -10.31 7.45 -2.73
C ALA A 129 -10.58 6.87 -4.13
N ILE A 130 -11.83 6.49 -4.44
CA ILE A 130 -12.23 5.97 -5.76
C ILE A 130 -11.88 6.97 -6.87
N ASN A 131 -12.17 8.26 -6.65
CA ASN A 131 -11.89 9.32 -7.62
C ASN A 131 -10.39 9.56 -7.88
N ARG A 132 -9.49 8.90 -7.13
CA ARG A 132 -8.03 9.00 -7.30
C ARG A 132 -7.43 7.83 -8.03
N ILE A 133 -8.21 6.81 -8.38
CA ILE A 133 -7.70 5.72 -9.21
C ILE A 133 -7.11 6.30 -10.50
N GLY A 134 -5.89 5.88 -10.83
CA GLY A 134 -5.09 6.42 -11.94
C GLY A 134 -4.17 7.59 -11.58
N PHE A 135 -4.21 8.11 -10.35
CA PHE A 135 -3.23 9.10 -9.88
C PHE A 135 -1.86 8.46 -9.73
N GLY A 136 -0.80 9.23 -9.97
CA GLY A 136 0.57 8.72 -9.92
C GLY A 136 1.02 8.41 -8.49
N TYR A 137 1.98 7.49 -8.37
CA TYR A 137 2.66 7.25 -7.10
C TYR A 137 3.70 8.35 -6.83
N ASP A 138 3.89 8.74 -5.57
CA ASP A 138 4.92 9.72 -5.22
C ASP A 138 6.35 9.12 -5.24
N THR A 139 6.94 9.06 -6.44
CA THR A 139 8.29 8.53 -6.66
C THR A 139 9.40 9.39 -6.06
N LYS A 140 9.14 10.65 -5.67
CA LYS A 140 10.15 11.48 -4.99
C LYS A 140 10.52 10.89 -3.62
N ASN A 141 9.54 10.31 -2.92
CA ASN A 141 9.79 9.63 -1.65
C ASN A 141 10.54 8.30 -1.83
N ILE A 142 10.45 7.64 -2.99
CA ILE A 142 11.21 6.40 -3.28
C ILE A 142 12.71 6.70 -3.33
N ILE A 143 13.12 7.81 -3.96
CA ILE A 143 14.54 8.21 -4.02
C ILE A 143 15.07 8.50 -2.62
N ASP A 144 14.26 9.12 -1.76
CA ASP A 144 14.60 9.30 -0.34
C ASP A 144 14.61 7.98 0.43
N LEU A 145 13.71 7.04 0.11
CA LEU A 145 13.73 5.68 0.64
C LEU A 145 15.01 4.94 0.25
N MET A 146 15.56 5.20 -0.94
CA MET A 146 16.82 4.62 -1.38
C MET A 146 18.02 5.05 -0.52
N ARG A 147 17.96 6.19 0.18
CA ARG A 147 19.02 6.55 1.16
C ARG A 147 19.14 5.52 2.28
N TYR A 148 18.10 4.71 2.49
CA TYR A 148 18.06 3.64 3.48
C TYR A 148 18.29 2.23 2.91
N LEU A 149 18.48 2.10 1.58
CA LEU A 149 18.91 0.84 0.96
C LEU A 149 20.34 0.44 1.37
N VAL A 150 21.15 1.42 1.79
CA VAL A 150 22.43 1.18 2.45
C VAL A 150 22.15 1.08 3.95
N PRO A 151 22.38 -0.07 4.61
CA PRO A 151 22.16 -0.23 6.04
C PRO A 151 23.17 0.61 6.81
N LEU A 152 22.88 1.90 6.97
CA LEU A 152 23.69 2.79 7.79
C LEU A 152 23.33 2.53 9.27
N PRO A 153 24.32 2.37 10.16
CA PRO A 153 24.11 2.01 11.56
C PRO A 153 23.60 3.22 12.36
N PHE A 154 22.39 3.71 12.06
CA PHE A 154 21.81 4.86 12.75
C PHE A 154 20.97 4.45 13.96
N PRO A 155 21.09 5.16 15.11
CA PRO A 155 20.29 4.90 16.31
C PRO A 155 18.78 5.04 16.07
N GLN A 156 17.98 4.11 16.61
CA GLN A 156 16.51 4.04 16.47
C GLN A 156 15.80 5.38 16.72
N ARG A 157 16.23 6.14 17.74
CA ARG A 157 15.65 7.43 18.11
C ARG A 157 15.68 8.50 17.02
N TRP A 158 16.60 8.41 16.06
CA TRP A 158 16.77 9.42 15.01
C TRP A 158 16.06 9.02 13.72
N ARG A 159 15.70 7.74 13.56
CA ARG A 159 15.04 7.22 12.35
C ARG A 159 13.63 7.80 12.15
N ARG A 160 12.82 7.88 13.22
CA ARG A 160 11.44 8.40 13.14
C ARG A 160 11.33 9.85 12.65
N ARG A 161 12.33 10.69 12.95
CA ARG A 161 12.36 12.09 12.50
C ARG A 161 12.75 12.25 11.04
N MET A 162 13.24 11.20 10.39
CA MET A 162 13.61 11.21 8.98
C MET A 162 12.52 10.62 8.06
N ILE A 163 11.34 10.31 8.62
CA ILE A 163 10.13 9.78 7.97
C ILE A 163 9.10 10.92 7.76
N ALA A 164 9.56 12.13 7.42
CA ALA A 164 8.67 13.20 6.97
C ALA A 164 8.43 13.01 5.47
N PHE A 165 7.44 12.20 5.12
CA PHE A 165 7.10 11.86 3.74
C PHE A 165 6.09 12.84 3.14
N GLY A 166 6.25 13.15 1.85
CA GLY A 166 5.28 13.92 1.07
C GLY A 166 5.97 14.94 0.17
N SER A 167 5.81 14.80 -1.16
CA SER A 167 6.33 15.78 -2.11
C SER A 167 5.54 17.09 -2.18
N GLY A 168 4.41 17.17 -1.47
CA GLY A 168 3.47 18.30 -1.55
C GLY A 168 2.69 18.39 -2.87
N ASP A 169 2.81 17.38 -3.75
CA ASP A 169 2.11 17.32 -5.04
C ASP A 169 0.71 16.69 -4.84
N PRO A 170 -0.39 17.41 -5.15
CA PRO A 170 -1.75 16.92 -4.89
C PRO A 170 -2.15 15.70 -5.74
N THR A 171 -1.36 15.37 -6.77
CA THR A 171 -1.61 14.26 -7.69
C THR A 171 -0.78 13.01 -7.38
N LYS A 172 0.04 13.05 -6.33
CA LYS A 172 0.93 11.96 -5.95
C LYS A 172 0.62 11.47 -4.55
N MET A 173 0.33 10.17 -4.45
CA MET A 173 -0.07 9.54 -3.19
C MET A 173 0.91 8.45 -2.77
N ILE A 174 0.95 8.21 -1.47
CA ILE A 174 1.70 7.14 -0.80
C ILE A 174 0.79 6.52 0.27
N CYS A 175 0.93 5.21 0.48
CA CYS A 175 0.30 4.49 1.58
C CYS A 175 0.89 4.86 2.94
#